data_AF-A0A5M9HT58-F1
#
_entry.id   AF-A0A5M9HT58-F1
#
_cell.length_a   1.000
_cell.length_b   1.000
_cell.length_c   1.000
_cell.angle_alpha   90.00
_cell.angle_beta   90.00
_cell.angle_gamma   90.00
#
_symmetry.space_group_name_H-M   'P 1'
#
loop_
_entity.id
_entity.type
_entity.pdbx_description
1 polymer ?
#
loop_
_entity_poly.entity_id
_entity_poly.type
_entity_poly.pdbx_seq_one_letter_code
_entity_poly.pdbx_strand_id
1 'polypeptide(L)'
;MATVIMALLYVLEGAILTVTAVVTGIKHSEFPDVRVGYHVRDAMESKEKWNDANVIAGLVSGVFAVIFFAAAILVYWNRIDTDISIVLFFILSAISIGSVLLIPTYLLKMSARLRKKAKTVIRNILIVIFVIAAAWIGWLCAYYNTKNADNLPSLENLQTEDLDDLVGYQRGQLISVWDQPDDTISIDQDVWHLEGEEYLLVTYGTSGKVKDAEFVIP
;
A
#
# COMPACT_ATOMS: atom_id res chain seq x y z
N MET A 1 4.06 -1.93 -16.54
CA MET A 1 5.30 -2.59 -16.06
C MET A 1 6.14 -1.68 -15.15
N ALA A 2 6.49 -0.45 -15.56
CA ALA A 2 7.33 0.47 -14.77
C ALA A 2 6.75 0.79 -13.37
N THR A 3 5.46 1.09 -13.26
CA THR A 3 4.81 1.35 -11.96
C THR A 3 4.87 0.17 -10.99
N VAL A 4 4.77 -1.06 -11.51
CA VAL A 4 4.89 -2.29 -10.71
C VAL A 4 6.32 -2.44 -10.19
N ILE A 5 7.32 -2.19 -11.05
CA ILE A 5 8.73 -2.19 -10.65
C ILE A 5 8.98 -1.16 -9.54
N MET A 6 8.43 0.05 -9.69
CA MET A 6 8.54 1.09 -8.67
C MET A 6 7.89 0.64 -7.36
N ALA A 7 6.65 0.14 -7.38
CA ALA A 7 6.00 -0.37 -6.17
C ALA A 7 6.83 -1.46 -5.47
N LEU A 8 7.46 -2.36 -6.23
CA LEU A 8 8.36 -3.39 -5.69
C LEU A 8 9.63 -2.81 -5.06
N LEU A 9 10.19 -1.73 -5.60
CA LEU A 9 11.32 -1.03 -4.97
C LEU A 9 10.95 -0.44 -3.61
N TYR A 10 9.78 0.19 -3.50
CA TYR A 10 9.28 0.67 -2.21
C TYR A 10 9.04 -0.48 -1.23
N VAL A 11 8.50 -1.62 -1.68
CA VAL A 11 8.34 -2.82 -0.85
C VAL A 11 9.69 -3.35 -0.36
N LEU A 12 10.69 -3.41 -1.23
CA LEU A 12 12.02 -3.90 -0.90
C LEU A 12 12.67 -3.04 0.21
N GLU A 13 12.63 -1.72 0.05
CA GLU A 13 13.15 -0.80 1.08
C GLU A 13 12.38 -0.92 2.39
N GLY A 14 11.04 -1.02 2.33
CA GLY A 14 10.19 -1.29 3.50
C GLY A 14 10.55 -2.59 4.22
N ALA A 15 10.89 -3.64 3.48
CA ALA A 15 11.34 -4.92 4.04
C ALA A 15 12.73 -4.80 4.70
N ILE A 16 13.68 -4.10 4.07
CA ILE A 16 15.01 -3.83 4.64
C ILE A 16 14.87 -3.06 5.97
N LEU A 17 14.02 -2.04 6.01
CA LEU A 17 13.76 -1.26 7.21
C LEU A 17 13.04 -2.05 8.30
N THR A 18 12.17 -2.99 7.92
CA THR A 18 11.52 -3.92 8.86
C THR A 18 12.54 -4.87 9.48
N VAL A 19 13.44 -5.45 8.68
CA VAL A 19 14.54 -6.28 9.18
C VAL A 19 15.43 -5.46 10.11
N THR A 20 15.77 -4.24 9.73
CA THR A 20 16.55 -3.32 10.57
C THR A 20 15.82 -3.04 11.89
N ALA A 21 14.51 -2.75 11.84
CA ALA A 21 13.69 -2.50 13.02
C ALA A 21 13.71 -3.66 14.01
N VAL A 22 13.63 -4.89 13.51
CA VAL A 22 13.68 -6.11 14.32
C VAL A 22 15.08 -6.36 14.86
N VAL A 23 16.11 -6.26 14.01
CA VAL A 23 17.51 -6.54 14.38
C VAL A 23 17.99 -5.55 15.43
N THR A 24 17.76 -4.25 15.25
CA THR A 24 18.23 -3.24 16.21
C THR A 24 17.27 -3.03 17.37
N GLY A 25 15.95 -3.19 17.18
CA GLY A 25 14.97 -2.86 18.22
C GLY A 25 14.64 -4.02 19.17
N ILE A 26 14.83 -5.26 18.72
CA ILE A 26 14.38 -6.47 19.43
C ILE A 26 15.52 -7.48 19.60
N LYS A 27 16.30 -7.73 18.54
CA LYS A 27 17.33 -8.77 18.51
C LYS A 27 18.76 -8.24 18.73
N HIS A 28 18.92 -7.00 19.17
CA HIS A 28 20.25 -6.44 19.45
C HIS A 28 20.90 -7.22 20.59
N SER A 29 22.23 -7.32 20.57
CA SER A 29 22.98 -8.07 21.58
C SER A 29 22.84 -7.44 22.97
N GLU A 30 22.92 -8.26 24.02
CA GLU A 30 22.91 -7.74 25.39
C GLU A 30 24.27 -7.13 25.76
N PHE A 31 24.27 -5.92 26.30
CA PHE A 31 25.50 -5.27 26.79
C PHE A 31 26.19 -6.14 27.87
N PRO A 32 27.53 -6.32 27.84
CA PRO A 32 28.52 -5.58 27.05
C PRO A 32 28.81 -6.13 25.65
N ASP A 33 28.10 -7.17 25.20
CA ASP A 33 28.22 -7.64 23.82
C ASP A 33 27.59 -6.60 22.89
N VAL A 34 28.43 -5.97 22.07
CA VAL A 34 28.04 -4.97 21.07
C VAL A 34 28.25 -5.53 19.66
N ARG A 35 28.01 -6.82 19.40
CA ARG A 35 28.15 -7.38 18.05
C ARG A 35 27.00 -7.01 17.11
N VAL A 36 25.76 -6.93 17.62
CA VAL A 36 24.57 -6.73 16.80
C VAL A 36 23.77 -5.54 17.33
N GLY A 37 23.64 -4.49 16.54
CA GLY A 37 22.85 -3.32 16.91
C GLY A 37 23.31 -2.03 16.23
N TYR A 38 22.83 -0.91 16.76
CA TYR A 38 23.18 0.43 16.35
C TYR A 38 24.55 0.83 16.92
N HIS A 39 25.58 0.83 16.07
CA HIS A 39 26.96 1.10 16.47
C HIS A 39 27.34 2.58 16.42
N VAL A 40 27.19 3.25 17.57
CA VAL A 40 27.80 4.56 17.81
C VAL A 40 28.52 4.54 19.15
N ARG A 41 29.67 5.23 19.22
CA ARG A 41 30.52 5.25 20.41
C ARG A 41 29.73 5.61 21.68
N ASP A 42 28.93 6.67 21.61
CA ASP A 42 28.12 7.14 22.73
C ASP A 42 27.10 6.10 23.21
N ALA A 43 26.62 5.21 22.32
CA ALA A 43 25.70 4.13 22.66
C ALA A 43 26.40 3.02 23.46
N MET A 44 27.69 2.79 23.22
CA MET A 44 28.47 1.69 23.81
C MET A 44 29.04 2.00 25.19
N GLU A 45 28.76 3.18 25.75
CA GLU A 45 29.30 3.61 27.05
C GLU A 45 28.61 2.93 28.24
N SER A 46 27.35 2.51 28.08
CA SER A 46 26.60 1.87 29.17
C SER A 46 25.48 0.98 28.64
N LYS A 47 25.05 0.02 29.46
CA LYS A 47 23.88 -0.83 29.18
C LYS A 47 22.63 -0.03 28.86
N GLU A 48 22.40 1.09 29.57
CA GLU A 48 21.24 1.95 29.33
C GLU A 48 21.31 2.62 27.95
N LYS A 49 22.43 3.26 27.63
CA LYS A 49 22.61 3.95 26.34
C LYS A 49 22.57 2.98 25.17
N TRP A 50 23.16 1.80 25.33
CA TRP A 50 23.14 0.74 24.33
C TRP A 50 21.70 0.32 24.02
N ASN A 51 20.92 0.02 25.06
CA ASN A 51 19.54 -0.42 24.90
C ASN A 51 18.64 0.71 24.34
N ASP A 52 18.79 1.94 24.82
CA ASP A 52 17.98 3.05 24.34
C ASP A 52 18.25 3.39 22.88
N ALA A 53 19.52 3.46 22.46
CA ALA A 53 19.88 3.77 21.08
C ALA A 53 19.35 2.71 20.11
N ASN A 54 19.51 1.43 20.46
CA ASN A 54 19.04 0.29 19.68
C ASN A 54 17.51 0.29 19.53
N VAL A 55 16.79 0.45 20.64
CA VAL A 55 15.32 0.51 20.60
C VAL A 55 14.83 1.74 19.82
N ILE A 56 15.45 2.90 19.98
CA ILE A 56 15.09 4.10 19.21
C ILE A 56 15.36 3.89 17.72
N ALA A 57 16.53 3.38 17.34
CA ALA A 57 16.87 3.08 15.94
C ALA A 57 15.87 2.08 15.34
N GLY A 58 15.47 1.07 16.11
CA GLY A 58 14.49 0.09 15.68
C GLY A 58 13.10 0.70 15.48
N LEU A 59 12.65 1.55 16.41
CA LEU A 59 11.36 2.25 16.29
C LEU A 59 11.33 3.21 15.10
N VAL A 60 12.39 4.00 14.89
CA VAL A 60 12.49 4.92 13.75
C VAL A 60 12.47 4.14 12.43
N SER A 61 13.23 3.03 12.34
CA SER A 61 13.22 2.15 11.17
C SER A 61 11.82 1.58 10.92
N GLY A 62 11.12 1.17 11.99
CA GLY A 62 9.74 0.68 11.90
C GLY A 62 8.75 1.73 11.37
N VAL A 63 8.90 3.01 11.76
CA VAL A 63 8.06 4.09 11.23
C VAL A 63 8.25 4.23 9.72
N PHE A 64 9.49 4.29 9.26
CA PHE A 64 9.75 4.40 7.82
C PHE A 64 9.33 3.15 7.05
N ALA A 65 9.48 1.95 7.62
CA ALA A 65 9.00 0.73 6.98
C ALA A 65 7.49 0.81 6.65
N VAL A 66 6.66 1.25 7.59
CA VAL A 66 5.21 1.43 7.36
C VAL A 66 4.96 2.49 6.28
N ILE A 67 5.70 3.59 6.29
CA ILE A 67 5.59 4.65 5.27
C ILE A 67 5.94 4.10 3.88
N PHE A 68 7.00 3.30 3.75
CA PHE A 68 7.41 2.68 2.48
C PHE A 68 6.36 1.69 1.96
N PHE A 69 5.77 0.86 2.82
CA PHE A 69 4.67 -0.02 2.40
C PHE A 69 3.43 0.78 1.97
N ALA A 70 3.05 1.82 2.70
CA ALA A 70 1.94 2.69 2.30
C ALA A 70 2.24 3.41 0.97
N ALA A 71 3.48 3.85 0.74
CA ALA A 71 3.90 4.47 -0.50
C ALA A 71 3.88 3.48 -1.69
N ALA A 72 4.33 2.23 -1.49
CA ALA A 72 4.24 1.19 -2.53
C ALA A 72 2.80 0.99 -2.99
N ILE A 73 1.89 0.92 -2.03
CA ILE A 73 0.46 0.79 -2.24
C ILE A 73 -0.10 1.99 -3.03
N LEU A 74 0.27 3.22 -2.64
CA LEU A 74 -0.12 4.44 -3.35
C LEU A 74 0.38 4.46 -4.80
N VAL A 75 1.65 4.11 -5.02
CA VAL A 75 2.27 4.06 -6.35
C VAL A 75 1.55 3.06 -7.25
N TYR A 76 1.26 1.86 -6.73
CA TYR A 76 0.57 0.82 -7.47
C TYR A 76 -0.86 1.21 -7.83
N TRP A 77 -1.68 1.59 -6.83
CA TRP A 77 -3.12 1.83 -7.06
C TRP A 77 -3.41 3.12 -7.82
N ASN A 78 -2.66 4.21 -7.58
CA ASN A 78 -2.92 5.50 -8.24
C ASN A 78 -2.17 5.65 -9.56
N ARG A 79 -1.46 4.61 -10.01
CA ARG A 79 -0.63 4.62 -11.22
C ARG A 79 0.26 5.88 -11.30
N ILE A 80 0.93 6.21 -10.19
CA ILE A 80 1.77 7.41 -10.09
C ILE A 80 2.81 7.39 -11.21
N ASP A 81 3.02 8.54 -11.84
CA ASP A 81 4.02 8.72 -12.88
C ASP A 81 5.41 8.22 -12.43
N THR A 82 6.12 7.56 -13.35
CA THR A 82 7.36 6.84 -13.01
C THR A 82 8.47 7.81 -12.61
N ASP A 83 8.61 8.94 -13.30
CA ASP A 83 9.68 9.91 -13.02
C ASP A 83 9.46 10.57 -11.65
N ILE A 84 8.20 10.94 -11.36
CA ILE A 84 7.81 11.45 -10.05
C ILE A 84 8.06 10.40 -8.96
N SER A 85 7.68 9.14 -9.20
CA SER A 85 7.88 8.04 -8.25
C SER A 85 9.36 7.81 -7.93
N ILE A 86 10.25 7.87 -8.93
CA ILE A 86 11.69 7.74 -8.73
C ILE A 86 12.22 8.86 -7.83
N VAL A 87 11.84 10.12 -8.11
CA VAL A 87 12.28 11.27 -7.30
C VAL A 87 11.81 11.15 -5.85
N LEU A 88 10.54 10.80 -5.65
CA LEU A 88 9.97 10.60 -4.32
C LEU A 88 10.65 9.46 -3.57
N PHE A 89 11.00 8.36 -4.26
CA PHE A 89 11.69 7.22 -3.67
C PHE A 89 13.05 7.64 -3.09
N PHE A 90 13.85 8.37 -3.86
CA PHE A 90 15.17 8.81 -3.39
C PHE A 90 15.09 9.83 -2.26
N ILE A 91 14.14 10.78 -2.32
CA ILE A 91 13.93 11.74 -1.22
C ILE A 91 13.55 11.01 0.06
N LEU A 92 12.57 10.10 -0.02
CA LEU A 92 12.11 9.34 1.14
C LEU A 92 13.22 8.45 1.72
N SER A 93 14.02 7.82 0.85
CA SER A 93 15.16 6.99 1.25
C SER A 93 16.23 7.82 1.97
N ALA A 94 16.58 9.00 1.45
CA ALA A 94 17.54 9.89 2.09
C ALA A 94 17.06 10.35 3.47
N ILE A 95 15.78 10.70 3.60
CA ILE A 95 15.17 11.06 4.89
C ILE A 95 15.17 9.87 5.86
N SER A 96 14.82 8.67 5.39
CA SER A 96 14.83 7.44 6.19
C SER A 96 16.22 7.14 6.75
N ILE A 97 17.22 7.05 5.87
CA ILE A 97 18.61 6.78 6.24
C ILE A 97 19.12 7.85 7.21
N GLY A 98 18.92 9.13 6.90
CA GLY A 98 19.33 10.23 7.76
C GLY A 98 18.67 10.17 9.13
N SER A 99 17.37 9.84 9.20
CA SER A 99 16.63 9.74 10.46
C SER A 99 17.09 8.56 11.32
N VAL A 100 17.25 7.37 10.73
CA VAL A 100 17.71 6.17 11.44
C VAL A 100 19.13 6.37 11.98
N LEU A 101 19.99 7.07 11.24
CA LEU A 101 21.36 7.34 11.67
C LEU A 101 21.45 8.50 12.67
N LEU A 102 20.68 9.58 12.52
CA LEU A 102 20.90 10.79 13.31
C LEU A 102 20.02 10.88 14.56
N ILE A 103 18.77 10.39 14.53
CA ILE A 103 17.84 10.53 15.66
C ILE A 103 18.36 9.80 16.91
N PRO A 104 18.82 8.53 16.85
CA PRO A 104 19.34 7.85 18.04
C PRO A 104 20.56 8.57 18.62
N THR A 105 21.51 8.98 17.77
CA THR A 105 22.70 9.74 18.19
C THR A 105 22.34 11.08 18.82
N TYR A 106 21.41 11.82 18.23
CA TYR A 106 20.95 13.09 18.76
C TYR A 106 20.30 12.93 20.14
N LEU A 107 19.45 11.92 20.31
CA LEU A 107 18.80 11.64 21.58
C LEU A 107 19.78 11.16 22.65
N LEU A 108 20.85 10.44 22.31
CA LEU A 108 21.90 10.05 23.26
C LEU A 108 22.56 11.23 23.97
N LYS A 109 22.64 12.39 23.29
CA LYS A 109 23.18 13.65 23.85
C LYS A 109 22.22 14.35 24.82
N MET A 110 20.96 13.92 24.88
CA MET A 110 19.95 14.47 25.79
C MET A 110 19.91 13.77 27.15
N SER A 111 19.24 14.41 28.10
CA SER A 111 18.96 13.80 29.41
C SER A 111 18.13 12.51 29.28
N ALA A 112 18.32 11.57 30.19
CA ALA A 112 17.59 10.30 30.21
C ALA A 112 16.06 10.48 30.21
N ARG A 113 15.57 11.52 30.90
CA ARG A 113 14.14 11.89 30.92
C ARG A 113 13.62 12.24 29.53
N LEU A 114 14.37 13.04 28.76
CA LEU A 114 14.01 13.41 27.39
C LEU A 114 14.06 12.20 26.45
N ARG A 115 15.10 11.35 26.56
CA ARG A 115 15.21 10.10 25.78
C ARG A 115 14.01 9.18 26.00
N LYS A 116 13.63 8.93 27.25
CA LYS A 116 12.48 8.09 27.60
C LYS A 116 11.17 8.66 27.04
N LYS A 117 10.99 9.98 27.10
CA LYS A 117 9.82 10.66 26.51
C LYS A 117 9.83 10.53 24.99
N ALA A 118 10.95 10.81 24.33
CA ALA A 118 11.10 10.71 22.88
C ALA A 118 10.82 9.28 22.39
N LYS A 119 11.40 8.26 23.03
CA LYS A 119 11.12 6.84 22.75
C LYS A 119 9.63 6.51 22.84
N THR A 120 8.94 7.03 23.86
CA THR A 120 7.49 6.85 24.02
C THR A 120 6.72 7.53 22.90
N VAL A 121 7.10 8.75 22.51
CA VAL A 121 6.48 9.49 21.41
C VAL A 121 6.68 8.76 20.08
N ILE A 122 7.91 8.33 19.75
CA ILE A 122 8.20 7.61 18.50
C ILE A 122 7.40 6.30 18.44
N ARG A 123 7.33 5.54 19.54
CA ARG A 123 6.50 4.33 19.61
C ARG A 123 5.01 4.63 19.36
N ASN A 124 4.48 5.69 19.96
CA ASN A 124 3.08 6.07 19.76
C ASN A 124 2.83 6.52 18.31
N ILE A 125 3.77 7.26 17.70
CA ILE A 125 3.73 7.63 16.29
C ILE A 125 3.68 6.38 15.40
N LEU A 126 4.55 5.40 15.65
CA LEU A 126 4.55 4.12 14.92
C LEU A 126 3.18 3.43 14.99
N ILE A 127 2.61 3.32 16.19
CA ILE A 127 1.28 2.70 16.40
C ILE A 127 0.21 3.47 15.62
N VAL A 128 0.19 4.81 15.72
CA VAL A 128 -0.81 5.64 15.04
C VAL A 128 -0.68 5.52 13.53
N ILE A 129 0.53 5.61 12.97
CA ILE A 129 0.75 5.46 11.53
C ILE A 129 0.33 4.07 11.06
N PHE A 130 0.65 3.02 11.82
CA PHE A 130 0.23 1.65 11.49
C PHE A 130 -1.30 1.52 11.48
N VAL A 131 -2.00 2.06 12.47
CA VAL A 131 -3.47 2.02 12.53
C VAL A 131 -4.08 2.82 11.38
N ILE A 132 -3.56 4.00 11.06
CA ILE A 132 -4.03 4.81 9.93
C ILE A 132 -3.81 4.06 8.61
N ALA A 133 -2.63 3.49 8.40
CA ALA A 133 -2.32 2.72 7.21
C ALA A 133 -3.26 1.51 7.07
N ALA A 134 -3.50 0.76 8.14
CA ALA A 134 -4.42 -0.38 8.13
C ALA A 134 -5.87 0.04 7.84
N ALA A 135 -6.34 1.12 8.46
CA ALA A 135 -7.69 1.65 8.22
C ALA A 135 -7.84 2.14 6.76
N TRP A 136 -6.84 2.84 6.24
CA TRP A 136 -6.83 3.31 4.86
C TRP A 136 -6.79 2.16 3.85
N ILE A 137 -5.97 1.13 4.08
CA ILE A 137 -5.96 -0.08 3.25
C ILE A 137 -7.31 -0.80 3.31
N GLY A 138 -7.90 -0.94 4.50
CA GLY A 138 -9.23 -1.54 4.66
C GLY A 138 -10.32 -0.78 3.89
N TRP A 139 -10.31 0.56 3.99
CA TRP A 139 -11.20 1.42 3.22
C TRP A 139 -10.99 1.24 1.72
N LEU A 140 -9.74 1.21 1.27
CA LEU A 140 -9.42 1.15 -0.14
C LEU A 140 -9.78 -0.22 -0.73
N CYS A 141 -9.50 -1.33 -0.02
CA CYS A 141 -9.98 -2.65 -0.40
C CYS A 141 -11.51 -2.70 -0.47
N ALA A 142 -12.21 -2.08 0.47
CA ALA A 142 -13.67 -1.99 0.41
C ALA A 142 -14.14 -1.16 -0.80
N TYR A 143 -13.55 0.01 -1.03
CA TYR A 143 -13.90 0.90 -2.13
C TYR A 143 -13.80 0.20 -3.49
N TYR A 144 -12.68 -0.47 -3.77
CA TYR A 144 -12.49 -1.17 -5.05
C TYR A 144 -13.32 -2.45 -5.17
N ASN A 145 -13.62 -3.16 -4.08
CA ASN A 145 -14.49 -4.34 -4.14
C ASN A 145 -15.99 -4.02 -4.09
N THR A 146 -16.38 -2.77 -3.83
CA THR A 146 -17.80 -2.39 -3.81
C THR A 146 -18.28 -2.24 -5.25
N LYS A 147 -19.35 -2.95 -5.62
CA LYS A 147 -19.98 -2.85 -6.95
C LYS A 147 -20.76 -1.53 -7.06
N ASN A 148 -20.04 -0.46 -7.38
CA ASN A 148 -20.58 0.89 -7.58
C ASN A 148 -20.40 1.33 -9.03
N ALA A 149 -21.31 2.15 -9.55
CA ALA A 149 -21.28 2.61 -10.94
C ALA A 149 -19.93 3.26 -11.30
N ASP A 150 -19.36 4.03 -10.37
CA ASP A 150 -18.05 4.70 -10.55
C ASP A 150 -16.87 3.74 -10.74
N ASN A 151 -17.02 2.46 -10.39
CA ASN A 151 -15.99 1.43 -10.51
C ASN A 151 -16.13 0.58 -11.78
N LEU A 152 -17.18 0.81 -12.60
CA LEU A 152 -17.32 0.13 -13.88
C LEU A 152 -16.33 0.72 -14.90
N PRO A 153 -15.56 -0.10 -15.63
CA PRO A 153 -14.80 0.38 -16.78
C PRO A 153 -15.76 0.91 -17.85
N SER A 154 -15.28 1.82 -18.71
CA SER A 154 -16.05 2.20 -19.89
C SER A 154 -16.13 1.02 -20.86
N LEU A 155 -17.24 0.90 -21.61
CA LEU A 155 -17.46 -0.20 -22.54
C LEU A 155 -16.30 -0.37 -23.54
N GLU A 156 -15.76 0.73 -24.07
CA GLU A 156 -14.62 0.75 -25.01
C GLU A 156 -13.30 0.20 -24.42
N ASN A 157 -13.15 0.23 -23.10
CA ASN A 157 -11.92 -0.21 -22.41
C ASN A 157 -12.08 -1.58 -21.77
N LEU A 158 -13.24 -2.22 -21.91
CA LEU A 158 -13.53 -3.50 -21.30
C LEU A 158 -12.71 -4.61 -21.98
N GLN A 159 -11.93 -5.34 -21.20
CA GLN A 159 -11.12 -6.46 -21.70
C GLN A 159 -11.68 -7.80 -21.23
N THR A 160 -11.26 -8.90 -21.86
CA THR A 160 -11.75 -10.25 -21.51
C THR A 160 -11.46 -10.61 -20.05
N GLU A 161 -10.36 -10.10 -19.49
CA GLU A 161 -9.99 -10.28 -18.09
C GLU A 161 -10.90 -9.53 -17.11
N ASP A 162 -11.60 -8.48 -17.56
CA ASP A 162 -12.51 -7.67 -16.74
C ASP A 162 -13.93 -8.26 -16.68
N LEU A 163 -14.27 -9.24 -17.52
CA LEU A 163 -15.62 -9.80 -17.61
C LEU A 163 -16.07 -10.47 -16.31
N ASP A 164 -15.18 -11.21 -15.65
CA ASP A 164 -15.45 -11.83 -14.35
C ASP A 164 -15.74 -10.78 -13.28
N ASP A 165 -15.14 -9.58 -13.39
CA ASP A 165 -15.36 -8.47 -12.46
C ASP A 165 -16.73 -7.79 -12.67
N LEU A 166 -17.43 -8.05 -13.78
CA LEU A 166 -18.80 -7.56 -13.99
C LEU A 166 -19.83 -8.31 -13.13
N VAL A 167 -19.52 -9.52 -12.68
CA VAL A 167 -20.45 -10.32 -11.87
C VAL A 167 -20.87 -9.57 -10.61
N GLY A 168 -22.18 -9.49 -10.40
CA GLY A 168 -22.79 -8.83 -9.24
C GLY A 168 -23.16 -7.35 -9.42
N TYR A 169 -22.74 -6.70 -10.50
CA TYR A 169 -23.25 -5.37 -10.89
C TYR A 169 -24.75 -5.45 -11.23
N GLN A 170 -25.50 -4.38 -10.98
CA GLN A 170 -26.90 -4.31 -11.39
C GLN A 170 -27.04 -3.81 -12.82
N ARG A 171 -28.06 -4.29 -13.54
CA ARG A 171 -28.46 -3.82 -14.88
C ARG A 171 -28.52 -2.29 -14.97
N GLY A 172 -29.10 -1.62 -13.97
CA GLY A 172 -29.18 -0.16 -13.93
C GLY A 172 -27.82 0.56 -13.80
N GLN A 173 -26.82 -0.08 -13.19
CA GLN A 173 -25.46 0.49 -13.08
C GLN A 173 -24.74 0.43 -14.42
N LEU A 174 -24.87 -0.68 -15.15
CA LEU A 174 -24.34 -0.84 -16.50
C LEU A 174 -24.92 0.22 -17.43
N ILE A 175 -26.26 0.34 -17.45
CA ILE A 175 -26.96 1.34 -18.26
C ILE A 175 -26.56 2.78 -17.92
N SER A 176 -26.21 3.06 -16.66
CA SER A 176 -25.78 4.40 -16.26
C SER A 176 -24.40 4.79 -16.77
N VAL A 177 -23.54 3.82 -17.12
CA VAL A 177 -22.15 4.04 -17.55
C VAL A 177 -21.98 3.76 -19.05
N TRP A 178 -22.72 2.80 -19.59
CA TRP A 178 -22.61 2.32 -20.97
C TRP A 178 -23.81 2.68 -21.84
N ASP A 179 -24.73 3.50 -21.32
CA ASP A 179 -26.01 3.81 -21.93
C ASP A 179 -26.92 2.57 -22.14
N GLN A 180 -28.06 2.77 -22.80
CA GLN A 180 -29.03 1.69 -23.06
C GLN A 180 -28.39 0.60 -23.93
N PRO A 181 -28.72 -0.69 -23.70
CA PRO A 181 -28.29 -1.76 -24.57
C PRO A 181 -28.87 -1.56 -25.98
N ASP A 182 -28.11 -1.97 -26.98
CA ASP A 182 -28.53 -1.91 -28.38
C ASP A 182 -29.66 -2.90 -28.67
N ASP A 183 -29.56 -4.09 -28.09
CA ASP A 183 -30.56 -5.16 -28.23
C ASP A 183 -30.85 -5.87 -26.90
N THR A 184 -32.05 -6.42 -26.79
CA THR A 184 -32.48 -7.24 -25.65
C THR A 184 -33.01 -8.57 -26.17
N ILE A 185 -32.20 -9.63 -26.06
CA ILE A 185 -32.52 -10.97 -26.59
C ILE A 185 -33.63 -11.63 -25.75
N SER A 186 -33.58 -11.44 -24.43
CA SER A 186 -34.54 -12.01 -23.48
C SER A 186 -34.71 -11.09 -22.26
N ILE A 187 -35.61 -11.44 -21.35
CA ILE A 187 -35.83 -10.66 -20.12
C ILE A 187 -34.57 -10.54 -19.24
N ASP A 188 -33.65 -11.48 -19.40
CA ASP A 188 -32.41 -11.66 -18.64
C ASP A 188 -31.15 -11.50 -19.49
N GLN A 189 -31.24 -11.05 -20.74
CA GLN A 189 -30.07 -10.85 -21.61
C GLN A 189 -30.12 -9.51 -22.35
N ASP A 190 -29.04 -8.75 -22.21
CA ASP A 190 -28.79 -7.51 -22.94
C ASP A 190 -27.55 -7.65 -23.82
N VAL A 191 -27.55 -6.91 -24.93
CA VAL A 191 -26.46 -6.84 -25.89
C VAL A 191 -26.01 -5.40 -26.05
N TRP A 192 -24.70 -5.19 -25.93
CA TRP A 192 -24.03 -3.95 -26.32
C TRP A 192 -23.07 -4.24 -27.48
N HIS A 193 -23.20 -3.49 -28.56
CA HIS A 193 -22.28 -3.58 -29.70
C HIS A 193 -20.96 -2.87 -29.39
N LEU A 194 -19.85 -3.49 -29.79
CA LEU A 194 -18.51 -2.94 -29.69
C LEU A 194 -18.02 -2.51 -31.07
N GLU A 195 -16.80 -1.99 -31.17
CA GLU A 195 -16.22 -1.68 -32.48
C GLU A 195 -16.08 -2.94 -33.35
N GLY A 196 -16.72 -2.92 -34.52
CA GLY A 196 -16.68 -4.04 -35.48
C GLY A 196 -17.92 -4.93 -35.41
N GLU A 197 -17.72 -6.24 -35.50
CA GLU A 197 -18.79 -7.26 -35.44
C GLU A 197 -18.88 -7.92 -34.05
N GLU A 198 -18.06 -7.49 -33.09
CA GLU A 198 -18.06 -8.04 -31.72
C GLU A 198 -19.17 -7.39 -30.90
N TYR A 199 -19.82 -8.18 -30.05
CA TYR A 199 -20.80 -7.68 -29.09
C TYR A 199 -20.57 -8.30 -27.71
N LEU A 200 -20.89 -7.51 -26.68
CA LEU A 200 -20.91 -7.96 -25.30
C LEU A 200 -22.31 -8.48 -24.97
N LEU A 201 -22.40 -9.78 -24.67
CA LEU A 201 -23.61 -10.40 -24.14
C LEU A 201 -23.56 -10.42 -22.62
N VAL A 202 -24.50 -9.75 -21.96
CA VAL A 202 -24.61 -9.72 -20.50
C VAL A 202 -25.84 -10.50 -20.07
N THR A 203 -25.63 -11.54 -19.26
CA THR A 203 -26.71 -12.36 -18.70
C THR A 203 -26.96 -12.01 -17.23
N TYR A 204 -28.22 -11.77 -16.88
CA TYR A 204 -28.65 -11.40 -15.54
C TYR A 204 -29.25 -12.57 -14.77
N GLY A 205 -29.01 -12.61 -13.46
CA GLY A 205 -29.73 -13.48 -12.54
C GLY A 205 -31.12 -12.92 -12.18
N THR A 206 -31.88 -13.70 -11.41
CA THR A 206 -33.24 -13.34 -10.94
C THR A 206 -33.31 -12.06 -10.09
N SER A 207 -32.17 -11.59 -9.59
CA SER A 207 -32.05 -10.34 -8.83
C SER A 207 -31.76 -9.10 -9.70
N GLY A 208 -31.70 -9.25 -11.03
CA GLY A 208 -31.32 -8.18 -11.96
C GLY A 208 -29.84 -7.82 -11.91
N LYS A 209 -29.02 -8.68 -11.29
CA LYS A 209 -27.57 -8.56 -11.25
C LYS A 209 -26.92 -9.40 -12.33
N VAL A 210 -25.80 -8.93 -12.87
CA VAL A 210 -24.96 -9.69 -13.80
C VAL A 210 -24.58 -11.00 -13.14
N LYS A 211 -24.86 -12.08 -13.85
CA LYS A 211 -24.47 -13.44 -13.51
C LYS A 211 -23.28 -13.88 -14.35
N ASP A 212 -23.26 -13.47 -15.60
CA ASP A 212 -22.27 -13.86 -16.59
C ASP A 212 -22.17 -12.79 -17.69
N ALA A 213 -21.00 -12.65 -18.30
CA ALA A 213 -20.76 -11.74 -19.40
C ALA A 213 -19.70 -12.33 -20.33
N GLU A 214 -19.97 -12.31 -21.64
CA GLU A 214 -19.05 -12.86 -22.64
C GLU A 214 -19.00 -11.97 -23.89
N PHE A 215 -17.82 -11.86 -24.48
CA PHE A 215 -17.68 -11.31 -25.82
C PHE A 215 -18.04 -12.39 -26.84
N VAL A 216 -18.90 -12.03 -27.78
CA VAL A 216 -19.35 -12.93 -28.83
C VAL A 216 -19.05 -12.30 -30.18
N ILE A 217 -18.50 -13.12 -31.08
CA ILE A 217 -18.30 -12.80 -32.49
C ILE A 217 -19.27 -13.71 -33.26
N PRO A 218 -20.13 -13.15 -34.13
CA PRO A 218 -21.14 -13.90 -34.87
C PRO A 218 -20.57 -14.97 -35.82
#